data_AF-A0A920ERP3-F1
#
_entry.id   AF-A0A920ERP3-F1
#
_cell.length_a   1.000
_cell.length_b   1.000
_cell.length_c   1.000
_cell.angle_alpha   90.00
_cell.angle_beta   90.00
_cell.angle_gamma   90.00
#
_symmetry.space_group_name_H-M   'P 1'
#
loop_
_entity.id
_entity.type
_entity.pdbx_description
1 polymer ?
#
loop_
_entity_poly.entity_id
_entity_poly.type
_entity_poly.pdbx_seq_one_letter_code
_entity_poly.pdbx_strand_id
1 'polypeptide(L)' 'MNPVFIDKNYHVSPQIEPHQIAEIAEKGFVKIICNRPDVEVPEWYSSSVMAKLAEEAGIDL' A
#
# COMPACT_ATOMS: atom_id res chain seq x y z
N MET A 1 -5.88 -8.14 -2.84
CA MET A 1 -5.05 -7.37 -3.80
C MET A 1 -4.44 -8.30 -4.86
N ASN A 2 -4.36 -7.90 -6.15
CA ASN A 2 -3.68 -8.65 -7.23
C ASN A 2 -2.41 -7.92 -7.73
N PRO A 3 -1.29 -8.00 -7.01
CA PRO A 3 -0.04 -7.36 -7.42
C PRO A 3 0.59 -8.07 -8.63
N VAL A 4 1.16 -7.29 -9.54
CA VAL A 4 1.97 -7.79 -10.67
C VAL A 4 3.42 -7.86 -10.21
N PHE A 5 4.02 -9.05 -10.33
CA PHE A 5 5.45 -9.27 -10.10
C PHE A 5 6.26 -8.57 -11.19
N ILE A 6 7.22 -7.74 -10.79
CA ILE A 6 8.17 -7.09 -11.70
C ILE A 6 9.58 -7.65 -11.49
N ASP A 7 9.99 -7.81 -10.23
CA ASP A 7 11.27 -8.41 -9.84
C ASP A 7 11.17 -9.01 -8.41
N LYS A 8 12.22 -9.69 -7.95
CA LYS A 8 12.31 -10.47 -6.71
C LYS A 8 11.60 -9.83 -5.51
N ASN A 9 11.88 -8.56 -5.23
CA ASN A 9 11.33 -7.82 -4.10
C ASN A 9 10.43 -6.66 -4.54
N TYR A 10 10.02 -6.63 -5.81
CA TYR A 10 9.33 -5.49 -6.39
C TYR A 10 8.08 -5.91 -7.12
N HIS A 11 6.95 -5.42 -6.62
CA HIS A 11 5.63 -5.66 -7.17
C HIS A 11 4.92 -4.32 -7.34
N VAL A 12 4.02 -4.27 -8.30
CA VAL A 12 3.18 -3.09 -8.55
C VAL A 12 1.71 -3.49 -8.54
N SER A 13 0.84 -2.57 -8.15
CA SER A 13 -0.60 -2.78 -8.20
C SER A 13 -1.30 -1.49 -8.65
N PRO A 14 -2.58 -1.59 -9.06
CA PRO A 14 -3.48 -0.45 -9.02
C PRO A 14 -3.60 0.12 -7.59
N GLN A 15 -4.48 1.12 -7.42
CA GLN A 15 -4.81 1.67 -6.12
C GLN A 15 -5.12 0.57 -5.10
N ILE A 16 -4.39 0.55 -3.99
CA ILE A 16 -4.67 -0.31 -2.84
C ILE A 16 -5.79 0.30 -2.00
N GLU A 17 -6.66 -0.57 -1.47
CA GLU A 17 -7.71 -0.18 -0.53
C GLU A 17 -7.22 -0.23 0.91
N PRO A 18 -7.72 0.65 1.81
CA PRO A 18 -7.31 0.69 3.23
C PRO A 18 -7.32 -0.69 3.92
N HIS A 19 -8.35 -1.51 3.68
CA HIS A 19 -8.47 -2.83 4.29
C HIS A 19 -7.46 -3.86 3.74
N GLN A 20 -6.87 -3.61 2.58
CA GLN A 20 -5.89 -4.52 1.97
C GLN A 20 -4.51 -4.44 2.63
N ILE A 21 -4.23 -3.42 3.45
CA ILE A 21 -2.92 -3.26 4.09
C ILE A 21 -2.59 -4.46 5.00
N ALA A 22 -3.58 -5.00 5.72
CA ALA A 22 -3.37 -6.22 6.52
C ALA A 22 -3.02 -7.43 5.64
N GLU A 23 -3.71 -7.63 4.52
CA GLU A 23 -3.41 -8.69 3.54
C GLU A 23 -2.00 -8.54 2.96
N ILE A 24 -1.55 -7.30 2.74
CA ILE A 24 -0.19 -6.99 2.24
C ILE A 24 0.87 -7.37 3.27
N ALA A 25 0.65 -7.07 4.55
CA ALA A 25 1.56 -7.45 5.64
C ALA A 25 1.66 -8.97 5.79
N GLU A 26 0.53 -9.68 5.76
CA GLU A 26 0.47 -11.15 5.83
C GLU A 26 1.22 -11.83 4.68
N LYS A 27 1.27 -11.19 3.51
CA LYS A 27 2.06 -11.67 2.35
C LYS A 27 3.57 -11.41 2.49
N GLY A 28 4.01 -10.75 3.56
CA GLY A 28 5.43 -10.53 3.86
C GLY A 28 6.03 -9.28 3.19
N PHE A 29 5.20 -8.38 2.65
CA PHE A 29 5.69 -7.07 2.20
C PHE A 29 6.03 -6.20 3.41
N VAL A 30 7.17 -5.51 3.34
CA VAL A 30 7.67 -4.67 4.44
C VAL A 30 7.71 -3.18 4.08
N LYS A 31 7.50 -2.85 2.81
CA LYS A 31 7.54 -1.48 2.29
C LYS A 31 6.47 -1.26 1.22
N ILE A 32 5.73 -0.16 1.31
CA ILE A 32 4.80 0.33 0.29
C ILE A 32 5.36 1.63 -0.28
N ILE A 33 5.15 1.90 -1.57
CA ILE A 33 5.51 3.18 -2.20
C ILE A 33 4.25 3.74 -2.85
N CYS A 34 3.77 4.88 -2.34
CA CYS A 34 2.61 5.58 -2.88
C CYS A 34 3.03 6.58 -3.97
N ASN A 35 2.91 6.18 -5.23
CA ASN A 35 3.21 7.05 -6.38
C ASN A 35 2.03 7.92 -6.84
N ARG A 36 0.86 7.79 -6.20
CA ARG A 36 -0.36 8.51 -6.60
C ARG A 36 -0.53 9.78 -5.73
N PRO A 37 -0.60 10.98 -6.33
CA PRO A 37 -0.84 12.20 -5.57
C PRO A 37 -2.20 12.20 -4.87
N ASP A 38 -2.26 12.75 -3.65
CA ASP A 38 -3.50 12.79 -2.85
C ASP A 38 -4.64 13.54 -3.54
N VAL A 39 -4.32 14.53 -4.39
CA VAL A 39 -5.32 15.30 -5.15
C VAL A 39 -6.08 14.47 -6.20
N GLU A 40 -5.60 13.27 -6.53
CA GLU A 40 -6.26 12.37 -7.49
C GLU A 40 -7.21 11.35 -6.83
N VAL A 41 -7.25 11.31 -5.49
CA VAL A 41 -7.99 10.29 -4.74
C VAL A 41 -8.89 10.91 -3.67
N PRO A 42 -9.96 10.20 -3.27
CA PRO A 42 -10.71 10.59 -2.08
C PRO A 42 -9.86 10.60 -0.81
N GLU A 43 -10.25 11.38 0.20
CA GLU A 43 -9.48 11.55 1.45
C GLU A 43 -9.16 10.24 2.17
N TRP A 44 -10.06 9.25 2.10
CA TRP A 44 -9.89 7.91 2.70
C TRP A 44 -8.85 7.04 1.99
N TYR A 45 -8.33 7.47 0.83
CA TYR A 45 -7.21 6.86 0.11
C TYR A 45 -5.93 7.70 0.19
N SER A 46 -5.94 8.82 0.91
CA SER A 46 -4.77 9.69 1.01
C SER A 46 -3.56 8.94 1.55
N SER A 47 -2.38 9.34 1.09
CA SER A 47 -1.09 8.84 1.54
C SER A 47 -0.97 8.84 3.06
N SER A 48 -1.50 9.87 3.74
CA SER A 48 -1.51 9.97 5.20
C SER A 48 -2.33 8.86 5.89
N VAL A 49 -3.51 8.53 5.34
CA VAL A 49 -4.37 7.45 5.86
C VAL A 49 -3.71 6.11 5.61
N MET A 50 -3.16 5.91 4.42
CA MET A 50 -2.46 4.67 4.05
C MET A 50 -1.20 4.46 4.89
N ALA A 51 -0.42 5.52 5.14
CA ALA A 51 0.79 5.47 5.97
C ALA A 51 0.47 5.03 7.40
N LYS A 52 -0.57 5.61 8.01
CA LYS A 52 -1.02 5.24 9.36
C LYS A 52 -1.39 3.76 9.45
N LEU A 53 -2.18 3.27 8.49
CA LEU A 53 -2.60 1.88 8.44
C LEU A 53 -1.41 0.94 8.20
N ALA A 54 -0.44 1.35 7.37
CA ALA A 54 0.78 0.59 7.12
C ALA A 54 1.62 0.47 8.40
N GLU A 55 1.79 1.58 9.14
CA GLU A 55 2.49 1.60 10.43
C GLU A 55 1.82 0.65 11.45
N GLU A 56 0.49 0.70 11.57
CA GLU A 56 -0.30 -0.21 12.43
C GLU A 56 -0.12 -1.69 12.04
N ALA A 57 0.16 -1.97 10.76
CA ALA A 57 0.45 -3.30 10.23
C ALA A 57 1.94 -3.67 10.22
N GLY A 58 2.83 -2.80 10.71
CA GLY A 58 4.29 -3.03 10.74
C GLY A 58 4.99 -2.88 9.39
N ILE A 59 4.40 -2.13 8.46
CA ILE A 59 4.93 -1.83 7.12
C ILE A 59 5.43 -0.38 7.07
N ASP A 60 6.58 -0.17 6.42
CA ASP A 60 7.10 1.16 6.08
C ASP A 60 6.40 1.72 4.83
N LEU A 61 5.95 2.98 4.85
CA LEU A 61 5.29 3.63 3.72
C LEU A 61 5.94 4.98 3.38
#